data_AF-A0A2D6R1G6-F1
#
_entry.id   AF-A0A2D6R1G6-F1
#
_cell.length_a   1.000
_cell.length_b   1.000
_cell.length_c   1.000
_cell.angle_alpha   90.00
_cell.angle_beta   90.00
_cell.angle_gamma   90.00
#
_symmetry.space_group_name_H-M   'P 1'
#
loop_
_entity.id
_entity.type
_entity.pdbx_description
1 polymer ?
#
loop_
_entity_poly.entity_id
_entity_poly.type
_entity_poly.pdbx_seq_one_letter_code
_entity_poly.pdbx_strand_id
1 'polypeptide(L)'
;MIYRVRGRLREAEAAEFHRKLTDRTIAAQKPDGQEIVDSMGRAVVADGGEVVWSETCYCPTPLAHERETVLDRYFDAIATNEITDHETYPGRPFMAHLDELASKS
;
A
#
# COMPACT_ATOMS: atom_id res chain seq x y z
N MET A 1 15.93 -4.99 -4.02
CA MET A 1 15.88 -5.48 -2.63
C MET A 1 14.41 -5.54 -2.24
N ILE A 2 14.01 -6.46 -1.35
CA ILE A 2 12.60 -6.58 -0.96
C ILE A 2 12.44 -5.93 0.42
N TYR A 3 11.39 -5.16 0.59
CA TYR A 3 11.09 -4.50 1.85
C TYR A 3 9.73 -4.95 2.35
N ARG A 4 9.67 -5.30 3.64
CA ARG A 4 8.42 -5.26 4.40
C ARG A 4 8.10 -3.81 4.69
N VAL A 5 6.90 -3.41 4.34
CA VAL A 5 6.38 -2.06 4.58
C VAL A 5 5.20 -2.15 5.52
N ARG A 6 5.15 -1.21 6.45
CA ARG A 6 4.02 -1.02 7.37
C ARG A 6 3.59 0.43 7.28
N GLY A 7 2.29 0.67 7.29
CA GLY A 7 1.73 2.02 7.32
C GLY A 7 0.32 2.02 7.91
N ARG A 8 -0.09 3.15 8.48
CA ARG A 8 -1.47 3.34 8.95
C ARG A 8 -2.29 4.00 7.86
N LEU A 9 -3.38 3.37 7.43
CA LEU A 9 -4.30 3.97 6.46
C LEU A 9 -4.93 5.24 7.04
N ARG A 10 -4.97 6.32 6.24
CA ARG A 10 -5.83 7.46 6.48
C ARG A 10 -7.25 7.09 6.06
N GLU A 11 -8.09 6.66 7.01
CA GLU A 11 -9.45 6.20 6.70
C GLU A 11 -10.30 7.24 5.95
N ALA A 12 -10.07 8.54 6.20
CA ALA A 12 -10.73 9.64 5.49
C ALA A 12 -10.45 9.64 3.97
N GLU A 13 -9.30 9.11 3.55
CA GLU A 13 -8.88 9.04 2.14
C GLU A 13 -9.16 7.65 1.53
N ALA A 14 -9.69 6.70 2.30
CA ALA A 14 -9.84 5.30 1.90
C ALA A 14 -10.73 5.14 0.66
N ALA A 15 -11.84 5.88 0.59
CA ALA A 15 -12.76 5.85 -0.54
C ALA A 15 -12.10 6.35 -1.84
N GLU A 16 -11.34 7.45 -1.77
CA GLU A 16 -10.59 7.95 -2.92
C GLU A 16 -9.50 6.96 -3.34
N PHE A 17 -8.78 6.39 -2.36
CA PHE A 17 -7.70 5.46 -2.63
C PHE A 17 -8.20 4.21 -3.32
N HIS A 18 -9.28 3.61 -2.80
CA HIS A 18 -9.92 2.44 -3.40
C HIS A 18 -10.34 2.70 -4.85
N ARG A 19 -10.97 3.85 -5.11
CA ARG A 19 -11.36 4.25 -6.47
C ARG A 19 -10.15 4.35 -7.38
N LYS A 20 -9.07 5.03 -6.96
CA LYS A 20 -7.87 5.23 -7.79
C LYS A 20 -7.07 3.96 -8.05
N LEU A 21 -7.16 2.99 -7.13
CA LEU A 21 -6.58 1.66 -7.31
C LEU A 21 -7.39 0.85 -8.34
N THR A 22 -8.72 0.98 -8.35
CA THR A 22 -9.62 0.20 -9.22
C THR A 22 -9.88 0.83 -10.59
N ASP A 23 -9.85 2.16 -10.71
CA ASP A 23 -10.09 2.90 -11.96
C ASP A 23 -8.83 3.03 -12.86
N ARG A 24 -7.71 2.44 -12.41
CA ARG A 24 -6.38 2.46 -13.06
C ARG A 24 -5.69 3.83 -13.05
N THR A 25 -6.17 4.81 -12.28
CA THR A 25 -5.48 6.11 -12.11
C THR A 25 -4.09 5.91 -11.52
N ILE A 26 -3.94 5.05 -10.50
CA ILE A 26 -2.62 4.75 -9.93
C ILE A 26 -1.83 3.86 -10.89
N ALA A 27 -2.44 2.81 -11.46
CA ALA A 27 -1.76 1.92 -12.41
C ALA A 27 -1.13 2.64 -13.63
N ALA A 28 -1.72 3.76 -14.07
CA ALA A 28 -1.22 4.56 -15.18
C ALA A 28 0.00 5.44 -14.82
N GLN A 29 0.30 5.64 -13.53
CA GLN A 29 1.46 6.41 -13.10
C GLN A 29 2.74 5.63 -13.36
N LYS A 30 3.72 6.29 -13.98
CA LYS A 30 5.02 5.69 -14.27
C LYS A 30 6.08 6.23 -13.31
N PRO A 31 7.08 5.43 -12.94
CA PRO A 31 7.28 4.02 -13.31
C PRO A 31 6.53 3.00 -12.44
N ASP A 32 6.06 3.40 -11.26
CA ASP A 32 5.78 2.45 -10.17
C ASP A 32 4.28 2.16 -9.95
N GLY A 33 3.40 2.82 -10.70
CA GLY A 33 1.95 2.75 -10.48
C GLY A 33 1.38 1.34 -10.49
N GLN A 34 1.87 0.47 -11.37
CA GLN A 34 1.44 -0.94 -11.41
C GLN A 34 1.94 -1.71 -10.18
N GLU A 35 3.18 -1.50 -9.75
CA GLU A 35 3.72 -2.16 -8.56
C GLU A 35 2.98 -1.75 -7.28
N ILE A 36 2.55 -0.48 -7.20
CA ILE A 36 1.73 0.00 -6.08
C ILE A 36 0.38 -0.75 -6.04
N VAL A 37 -0.29 -0.89 -7.19
CA VAL A 37 -1.57 -1.63 -7.26
C VAL A 37 -1.37 -3.09 -6.86
N ASP A 38 -0.32 -3.73 -7.37
CA ASP A 38 -0.03 -5.13 -7.06
C ASP A 38 0.34 -5.31 -5.58
N SER A 39 1.10 -4.37 -5.01
CA SER A 39 1.44 -4.32 -3.59
C SER A 39 0.21 -4.14 -2.69
N MET A 40 -0.70 -3.23 -3.03
CA MET A 40 -1.96 -3.07 -2.30
C MET A 40 -2.88 -4.30 -2.42
N GLY A 41 -2.83 -5.00 -3.56
CA GLY A 41 -3.53 -6.28 -3.74
C GLY A 41 -2.99 -7.40 -2.84
N ARG A 42 -1.70 -7.39 -2.53
CA ARG A 42 -1.05 -8.33 -1.59
C ARG A 42 -1.10 -7.89 -0.13
N ALA A 43 -1.44 -6.62 0.12
CA ALA A 43 -1.43 -6.04 1.44
C ALA A 43 -2.52 -6.64 2.35
N VAL A 44 -2.24 -6.67 3.65
CA VAL A 44 -3.20 -7.06 4.68
C VAL A 44 -3.27 -6.01 5.77
N VAL A 45 -4.42 -5.90 6.42
CA VAL A 45 -4.60 -5.18 7.68
C VAL A 45 -4.31 -6.14 8.82
N ALA A 46 -3.23 -5.88 9.55
CA ALA A 46 -2.86 -6.63 10.75
C ALA A 46 -3.79 -6.29 11.93
N ASP A 47 -3.77 -7.10 12.98
CA ASP A 47 -4.67 -6.96 14.16
C ASP A 47 -4.58 -5.59 14.86
N GLY A 48 -3.51 -4.83 14.65
CA GLY A 48 -3.33 -3.46 15.17
C GLY A 48 -3.90 -2.33 14.27
N GLY A 49 -4.54 -2.67 13.15
CA GLY A 49 -5.03 -1.72 12.15
C GLY A 49 -3.96 -1.14 11.23
N GLU A 50 -2.71 -1.58 11.36
CA GLU A 50 -1.64 -1.26 10.42
C GLU A 50 -1.77 -2.12 9.16
N VAL A 51 -1.52 -1.51 8.01
CA VAL A 51 -1.45 -2.19 6.72
C VAL A 51 -0.02 -2.64 6.48
N VAL A 52 0.14 -3.91 6.14
CA VAL A 52 1.43 -4.56 5.93
C VAL A 52 1.49 -5.14 4.53
N TRP A 53 2.57 -4.85 3.80
CA TRP A 53 2.83 -5.42 2.48
C TRP A 53 4.32 -5.63 2.25
N SER A 54 4.65 -6.33 1.17
CA SER A 54 6.02 -6.50 0.70
C SER A 54 6.14 -5.97 -0.72
N GLU A 55 7.22 -5.23 -0.97
CA GLU A 55 7.46 -4.53 -2.23
C GLU A 55 8.94 -4.64 -2.62
N THR A 56 9.18 -4.84 -3.92
CA THR A 56 10.52 -4.87 -4.47
C THR A 56 10.92 -3.46 -4.89
N CYS A 57 11.97 -2.91 -4.27
CA CYS A 57 12.49 -1.59 -4.59
C CYS A 57 14.02 -1.64 -4.80
N TYR A 58 14.51 -0.86 -5.77
CA TYR A 58 15.94 -0.75 -6.09
C TYR A 58 16.48 0.68 -5.93
N CYS A 59 15.68 1.58 -5.35
CA CYS A 59 16.07 2.96 -5.11
C CYS A 59 17.12 3.08 -3.99
N PRO A 60 17.99 4.12 -4.02
CA PRO A 60 18.92 4.40 -2.93
C PRO A 60 18.24 4.63 -1.57
N THR A 61 17.05 5.25 -1.61
CA THR A 61 16.15 5.38 -0.47
C THR A 61 14.93 4.51 -0.73
N PRO A 62 14.62 3.51 0.12
CA PRO A 62 13.50 2.60 -0.11
C PRO A 62 12.16 3.34 -0.26
N LEU A 63 11.42 3.01 -1.32
CA LEU A 63 10.08 3.52 -1.63
C LEU A 63 10.01 5.05 -1.80
N ALA A 64 11.12 5.74 -2.07
CA ALA A 64 11.12 7.20 -2.08
C ALA A 64 10.14 7.80 -3.09
N HIS A 65 10.05 7.21 -4.28
CA HIS A 65 9.22 7.75 -5.35
C HIS A 65 7.74 7.42 -5.16
N GLU A 66 7.46 6.19 -4.73
CA GLU A 66 6.12 5.68 -4.42
C GLU A 66 5.51 6.46 -3.25
N ARG A 67 6.33 6.80 -2.25
CA ARG A 67 5.93 7.66 -1.12
C ARG A 67 5.58 9.07 -1.54
N GLU A 68 6.45 9.71 -2.32
CA GLU A 68 6.25 11.07 -2.80
C GLU A 68 4.99 11.20 -3.68
N THR A 69 4.73 10.22 -4.53
CA THR A 69 3.67 10.29 -5.53
C THR A 69 2.32 9.78 -5.05
N VAL A 70 2.30 8.73 -4.24
CA VAL A 70 1.06 8.02 -3.86
C VAL A 70 0.98 7.74 -2.36
N LEU A 71 1.95 7.04 -1.78
CA LEU A 71 1.76 6.39 -0.47
C LEU A 71 1.63 7.40 0.68
N ASP A 72 2.39 8.50 0.71
CA ASP A 72 2.29 9.48 1.82
C ASP A 72 0.94 10.22 1.81
N ARG A 73 0.21 10.24 0.69
CA ARG A 73 -1.17 10.76 0.61
C ARG A 73 -2.15 9.88 1.37
N TYR A 74 -1.99 8.56 1.35
CA TYR A 74 -2.98 7.61 1.88
C TYR A 74 -2.54 6.94 3.18
N PHE A 75 -1.25 6.97 3.51
CA PHE A 75 -0.69 6.34 4.69
C PHE A 75 0.04 7.34 5.58
N ASP A 76 -0.08 7.12 6.88
CA ASP A 76 0.74 7.70 7.92
C ASP A 76 1.76 6.68 8.43
N ALA A 77 2.82 7.17 9.07
CA ALA A 77 3.80 6.37 9.80
C ALA A 77 4.40 5.21 8.99
N ILE A 78 4.68 5.44 7.70
CA ILE A 78 5.30 4.42 6.85
C ILE A 78 6.67 4.04 7.39
N ALA A 79 6.86 2.75 7.65
CA ALA A 79 8.11 2.16 8.07
C ALA A 79 8.51 1.02 7.12
N THR A 80 9.78 0.99 6.72
CA THR A 80 10.34 -0.03 5.83
C THR A 80 11.36 -0.87 6.58
N ASN A 81 11.38 -2.17 6.30
CA ASN A 81 12.35 -3.10 6.83
C ASN A 81 12.76 -4.07 5.73
N GLU A 82 14.04 -4.15 5.41
CA GLU A 82 14.55 -5.08 4.39
C GLU A 82 14.27 -6.53 4.79
N ILE A 83 13.86 -7.34 3.81
CA ILE A 83 13.57 -8.77 3.93
C ILE A 83 14.17 -9.52 2.73
N THR A 84 14.30 -10.84 2.85
CA THR A 84 14.95 -11.68 1.84
C THR A 84 14.03 -12.12 0.70
N ASP A 85 12.73 -12.23 0.95
CA ASP A 85 11.72 -12.64 -0.05
C ASP A 85 10.36 -12.00 0.26
N HIS A 86 9.41 -12.05 -0.67
CA HIS A 86 8.04 -11.62 -0.43
C HIS A 86 7.40 -12.50 0.64
N GLU A 87 7.07 -11.90 1.79
CA GLU A 87 6.36 -12.55 2.86
C GLU A 87 4.85 -12.36 2.72
N THR A 88 4.09 -13.39 3.11
CA THR A 88 2.67 -13.28 3.40
C THR A 88 2.48 -12.95 4.87
N TYR A 89 1.55 -12.05 5.15
CA TYR A 89 1.29 -11.59 6.51
C TYR A 89 -0.09 -12.08 6.97
N PRO A 90 -0.25 -12.47 8.24
CA PRO A 90 -1.56 -12.73 8.79
C PRO A 90 -2.34 -11.42 8.89
N GLY A 91 -3.62 -11.46 8.53
CA GLY A 91 -4.49 -10.30 8.60
C GLY A 91 -5.63 -10.37 7.60
N ARG A 92 -6.43 -9.30 7.60
CA ARG A 92 -7.54 -9.15 6.67
C ARG A 92 -7.04 -8.60 5.34
N PRO A 93 -7.49 -9.09 4.17
CA PRO A 93 -7.11 -8.51 2.88
C PRO A 93 -7.40 -7.01 2.81
N PHE A 94 -6.39 -6.22 2.47
CA PHE A 94 -6.48 -4.76 2.51
C PHE A 94 -7.52 -4.21 1.53
N MET A 95 -7.59 -4.75 0.31
CA MET A 95 -8.57 -4.33 -0.69
C MET A 95 -10.02 -4.54 -0.22
N ALA A 96 -10.31 -5.64 0.49
CA ALA A 96 -11.64 -5.86 1.07
C ALA A 96 -11.92 -4.89 2.22
N HIS A 97 -10.90 -4.50 2.98
CA HIS A 97 -11.04 -3.48 4.02
C HIS A 97 -11.34 -2.09 3.41
N LEU A 98 -10.64 -1.72 2.34
CA LEU A 98 -10.88 -0.49 1.60
C LEU A 98 -12.30 -0.43 1.01
N ASP A 99 -12.77 -1.51 0.40
CA ASP A 99 -14.11 -1.58 -0.18
C ASP A 99 -15.22 -1.37 0.87
N GLU A 100 -15.05 -1.95 2.06
CA GLU A 100 -15.97 -1.72 3.17
C GLU A 100 -15.95 -0.29 3.70
N LEU A 101 -14.78 0.35 3.78
CA LEU A 101 -14.68 1.75 4.19
C LEU A 101 -15.29 2.69 3.14
N ALA A 102 -15.03 2.41 1.86
CA ALA A 102 -15.59 3.15 0.74
C ALA A 102 -17.13 3.04 0.68
N SER A 103 -17.68 1.88 1.02
CA SER A 103 -19.13 1.65 1.07
C SER A 103 -19.85 2.33 2.24
N LYS A 104 -19.11 2.77 3.26
CA LYS A 104 -19.64 3.45 4.45
C LYS A 104 -19.52 4.98 4.36
N SER A 105 -18.85 5.50 3.34
CA SER A 105 -18.51 6.93 3.16
C SER A 105 -19.52 7.67 2.29
#